data_AF-A0A1I5SVT7-F1
#
_entry.id   AF-A0A1I5SVT7-F1
#
_cell.length_a   1.000
_cell.length_b   1.000
_cell.length_c   1.000
_cell.angle_alpha   90.00
_cell.angle_beta   90.00
_cell.angle_gamma   90.00
#
_symmetry.space_group_name_H-M   'P 1'
#
loop_
_entity.id
_entity.type
_entity.pdbx_description
1 polymer ?
#
loop_
_entity_poly.entity_id
_entity_poly.type
_entity_poly.pdbx_seq_one_letter_code
_entity_poly.pdbx_strand_id
1 'polypeptide(L)'
;MYSYALLEPGCFYLVQEKENEGLILLQVKIVSDHCMYVEKYPEGIVQEWKRKTDPIFDIVELLSDEKVKEWTNAYYSNEDAYYEEDDE
;
A
#
# COMPACT_ATOMS: atom_id res chain seq x y z
N MET A 1 15.41 -10.62 5.13
CA MET A 1 14.88 -9.34 4.67
C MET A 1 14.44 -9.52 3.24
N TYR A 2 13.20 -9.16 2.93
CA TYR A 2 12.61 -9.26 1.60
C TYR A 2 12.96 -8.02 0.77
N SER A 3 12.39 -7.93 -0.43
CA SER A 3 12.55 -6.76 -1.29
C SER A 3 11.30 -6.56 -2.14
N TYR A 4 11.16 -5.36 -2.69
CA TYR A 4 10.05 -5.01 -3.58
C TYR A 4 9.94 -5.93 -4.80
N ALA A 5 11.05 -6.55 -5.24
CA ALA A 5 11.07 -7.51 -6.36
C ALA A 5 10.12 -8.72 -6.21
N LEU A 6 9.68 -9.03 -4.98
CA LEU A 6 8.78 -10.13 -4.68
C LEU A 6 7.29 -9.77 -4.80
N LEU A 7 6.97 -8.49 -5.05
CA LEU A 7 5.60 -8.01 -5.12
C LEU A 7 5.10 -7.98 -6.56
N GLU A 8 3.82 -8.27 -6.74
CA GLU A 8 3.17 -8.34 -8.04
C GLU A 8 2.34 -7.08 -8.33
N PRO A 9 2.33 -6.58 -9.59
CA PRO A 9 1.53 -5.43 -9.98
C PRO A 9 0.03 -5.69 -9.79
N GLY A 10 -0.70 -4.67 -9.34
CA GLY A 10 -2.14 -4.73 -9.09
C GLY A 10 -2.52 -5.31 -7.73
N CYS A 11 -1.60 -5.97 -7.03
CA CYS A 11 -1.83 -6.60 -5.74
C CYS A 11 -1.62 -5.63 -4.55
N PHE A 12 -2.36 -5.90 -3.48
CA PHE A 12 -2.27 -5.19 -2.21
C PHE A 12 -1.55 -6.04 -1.16
N TYR A 13 -0.55 -5.46 -0.50
CA TYR A 13 0.25 -6.14 0.51
C TYR A 13 0.21 -5.38 1.82
N LEU A 14 0.11 -6.11 2.93
CA LEU A 14 0.50 -5.61 4.25
C LEU A 14 1.99 -5.92 4.44
N VAL A 15 2.78 -4.87 4.64
CA VAL A 15 4.23 -4.99 4.84
C VAL A 15 4.69 -4.23 6.06
N GLN A 16 5.86 -4.61 6.56
CA GLN A 16 6.65 -3.81 7.48
C GLN A 16 7.93 -3.38 6.73
N GLU A 17 8.12 -2.08 6.50
CA GLU A 17 9.29 -1.61 5.74
C GLU A 17 10.56 -1.58 6.58
N LYS A 18 10.48 -1.16 7.85
CA LYS A 18 11.62 -1.16 8.80
C LYS A 18 11.30 -1.91 10.08
N GLU A 19 12.35 -2.40 10.72
CA GLU A 19 12.26 -3.05 12.03
C GLU A 19 11.65 -2.09 13.06
N ASN A 20 10.65 -2.56 13.80
CA ASN A 20 9.89 -1.81 14.81
C ASN A 20 8.93 -0.71 14.28
N GLU A 21 8.70 -0.61 12.97
CA GLU A 21 7.64 0.25 12.43
C GLU A 21 6.28 -0.47 12.37
N GLY A 22 5.18 0.28 12.23
CA GLY A 22 3.85 -0.28 12.02
C GLY A 22 3.70 -0.98 10.66
N LEU A 23 2.60 -1.72 10.49
CA LEU A 23 2.25 -2.29 9.19
C LEU A 23 1.69 -1.19 8.29
N ILE A 24 2.09 -1.24 7.03
CA ILE A 24 1.63 -0.33 5.99
C ILE A 24 0.97 -1.17 4.90
N LEU A 25 -0.23 -0.76 4.49
CA LEU A 25 -0.83 -1.26 3.27
C LEU A 25 -0.17 -0.57 2.07
N LEU A 26 0.24 -1.35 1.07
CA LEU A 26 0.72 -0.82 -0.20
C LEU A 26 0.11 -1.55 -1.40
N GLN A 27 -0.08 -0.83 -2.49
CA GLN A 27 -0.39 -1.38 -3.79
C GLN A 27 0.74 -1.12 -4.78
N VAL A 28 1.14 -2.15 -5.53
CA VAL A 28 2.06 -1.97 -6.67
C VAL A 28 1.26 -1.49 -7.88
N LYS A 29 1.55 -0.28 -8.37
CA LYS A 29 0.84 0.32 -9.52
C LYS A 29 1.57 0.06 -10.85
N ILE A 30 2.89 0.25 -10.87
CA ILE A 30 3.71 0.15 -12.10
C ILE A 30 5.00 -0.61 -11.79
N VAL A 31 5.42 -1.46 -12.72
CA VAL A 31 6.70 -2.17 -12.66
C VAL A 31 7.54 -1.75 -13.87
N SER A 32 8.77 -1.29 -13.62
CA SER A 32 9.81 -1.09 -14.65
C SER A 32 10.89 -2.14 -14.52
N ASP A 33 11.95 -2.07 -15.32
CA ASP A 33 13.06 -3.03 -15.27
C ASP A 33 13.69 -3.12 -13.86
N HIS A 34 13.92 -1.96 -13.24
CA HIS A 34 14.66 -1.86 -11.97
C HIS A 34 13.87 -1.26 -10.82
N CYS A 35 12.72 -0.66 -11.08
CA CYS A 35 11.94 0.06 -10.07
C CYS A 35 10.47 -0.36 -10.10
N MET A 36 9.76 -0.01 -9.04
CA MET A 36 8.33 -0.21 -8.88
C MET A 36 7.73 1.08 -8.34
N TYR A 37 6.63 1.51 -8.95
CA TYR A 37 5.83 2.63 -8.46
C TYR A 37 4.75 2.07 -7.54
N VAL A 38 4.75 2.50 -6.28
CA VAL A 38 3.87 1.99 -5.24
C VAL A 38 3.04 3.12 -4.64
N GLU A 39 1.84 2.78 -4.24
CA GLU A 39 0.93 3.63 -3.47
C GLU A 39 0.80 3.03 -2.07
N LYS A 40 0.95 3.86 -1.03
CA LYS A 40 0.95 3.45 0.38
C LYS A 40 -0.13 4.22 1.14
N TYR A 41 -0.66 3.59 2.18
CA TYR A 41 -1.75 4.15 2.99
C TYR A 41 -1.45 4.18 4.52
N PRO A 42 -0.38 4.84 4.99
CA PRO A 42 -0.08 4.92 6.43
C PRO A 42 -1.02 5.85 7.21
N GLU A 43 -1.25 7.07 6.71
CA GLU A 43 -2.18 8.09 7.27
C GLU A 43 -2.82 8.93 6.15
N GLY A 44 -2.70 8.47 4.91
CA GLY A 44 -3.07 9.15 3.68
C GLY A 44 -2.35 8.50 2.49
N ILE A 45 -2.67 8.92 1.27
CA ILE A 45 -2.11 8.33 0.05
C ILE A 45 -0.71 8.89 -0.22
N VAL A 46 0.31 8.03 -0.14
CA VAL A 46 1.70 8.35 -0.50
C VAL A 46 2.11 7.54 -1.71
N GLN A 47 2.50 8.21 -2.79
CA GLN A 47 2.98 7.56 -4.00
C GLN A 47 4.48 7.78 -4.17
N GLU A 48 5.24 6.70 -4.37
CA GLU A 48 6.69 6.79 -4.53
C GLU A 48 7.27 5.70 -5.45
N TRP A 49 8.48 5.97 -5.95
CA TRP A 49 9.29 4.98 -6.64
C TRP A 49 10.21 4.26 -5.66
N LYS A 50 10.20 2.93 -5.72
CA LYS A 50 11.14 2.06 -5.01
C LYS A 50 11.99 1.30 -6.01
N ARG A 51 13.27 1.09 -5.72
CA ARG A 51 14.05 0.09 -6.46
C ARG A 51 13.54 -1.29 -6.09
N LYS A 52 13.55 -2.22 -7.04
CA LYS A 52 13.22 -3.63 -6.77
C LYS A 52 14.11 -4.23 -5.67
N THR A 53 15.33 -3.73 -5.55
CA THR A 53 16.32 -4.14 -4.55
C THR A 53 16.19 -3.41 -3.22
N ASP A 54 15.32 -2.40 -3.12
CA ASP A 54 15.08 -1.73 -1.83
C ASP A 54 14.49 -2.76 -0.87
N PRO A 55 14.98 -2.80 0.38
CA PRO A 55 14.68 -3.92 1.24
C PRO A 55 13.37 -3.67 1.98
N ILE A 56 12.62 -4.75 2.22
CA ILE A 56 11.41 -4.79 3.03
C ILE A 56 11.71 -5.65 4.25
N PHE A 57 11.48 -5.15 5.45
CA PHE A 57 11.73 -5.92 6.67
C PHE A 57 10.91 -7.21 6.69
N ASP A 58 9.59 -7.10 6.50
CA ASP A 58 8.68 -8.24 6.41
C ASP A 58 7.54 -8.03 5.40
N ILE A 59 7.15 -9.10 4.70
CA ILE A 59 5.94 -9.14 3.86
C ILE A 59 4.96 -10.02 4.61
N VAL A 60 3.99 -9.40 5.28
CA VAL A 60 3.10 -10.10 6.21
C VAL A 60 2.03 -10.86 5.44
N GLU A 61 1.41 -10.21 4.46
CA GLU A 61 0.26 -10.78 3.77
C GLU A 61 0.09 -10.16 2.38
N LEU A 62 -0.26 -11.01 1.41
CA LEU A 62 -0.91 -10.61 0.16
C LEU A 62 -2.42 -10.69 0.38
N LEU A 63 -3.12 -9.55 0.30
CA LEU A 63 -4.56 -9.52 0.53
C LEU A 63 -5.33 -10.14 -0.64
N SER A 64 -6.41 -10.85 -0.31
CA SER A 64 -7.39 -11.29 -1.28
C SER A 64 -8.29 -10.14 -1.74
N ASP A 65 -8.91 -10.29 -2.91
CA ASP A 65 -9.84 -9.30 -3.48
C ASP A 65 -10.99 -8.95 -2.52
N GLU A 66 -11.49 -9.93 -1.76
CA GLU A 66 -12.53 -9.71 -0.76
C GLU A 66 -12.05 -8.76 0.35
N LYS A 67 -10.82 -8.97 0.86
CA LYS A 67 -10.22 -8.11 1.89
C LYS A 67 -9.83 -6.74 1.38
N VAL A 68 -9.38 -6.64 0.14
CA VAL A 68 -9.17 -5.34 -0.51
C VAL A 68 -10.48 -4.57 -0.58
N LYS A 69 -11.58 -5.22 -0.99
CA LYS A 69 -12.89 -4.57 -1.05
C LYS A 69 -13.41 -4.12 0.32
N GLU A 70 -13.27 -4.96 1.35
CA GLU A 70 -13.61 -4.60 2.74
C GLU A 70 -12.82 -3.36 3.20
N TRP A 71 -11.50 -3.37 2.98
CA TRP A 71 -10.64 -2.24 3.33
C TRP A 71 -10.99 -0.98 2.54
N THR A 72 -11.17 -1.08 1.23
CA THR A 72 -11.55 0.05 0.36
C THR A 72 -12.84 0.71 0.84
N ASN A 73 -13.86 -0.09 1.16
CA ASN A 73 -15.10 0.43 1.72
C ASN A 73 -14.86 1.15 3.05
N ALA A 74 -14.07 0.57 3.96
CA ALA A 74 -13.78 1.19 5.24
C ALA A 74 -12.97 2.49 5.12
N TYR A 75 -12.00 2.54 4.20
CA TYR A 75 -11.15 3.71 3.97
C TYR A 75 -11.96 4.87 3.39
N TYR A 76 -12.73 4.65 2.32
CA TYR A 76 -13.52 5.70 1.67
C TYR A 76 -14.79 6.07 2.44
N SER A 77 -15.45 5.13 3.13
CA SER A 77 -16.59 5.50 4.00
C SER A 77 -16.18 6.41 5.15
N ASN A 78 -14.90 6.39 5.54
CA ASN A 78 -14.35 7.30 6.52
C ASN A 78 -13.91 8.63 5.88
N GLU A 79 -13.31 8.62 4.69
CA GLU A 79 -12.94 9.86 3.97
C GLU A 79 -14.16 10.66 3.48
N ASP A 80 -15.23 10.03 2.98
CA ASP A 80 -16.47 10.73 2.57
C ASP A 80 -17.10 11.52 3.73
N ALA A 81 -16.95 11.06 4.98
CA ALA A 81 -17.39 11.79 6.17
C ALA A 81 -16.55 13.07 6.45
N TYR A 82 -15.35 13.19 5.88
CA TYR A 82 -14.50 14.38 5.98
C TYR A 82 -14.66 15.32 4.77
N TYR A 83 -15.22 14.86 3.65
CA TYR A 83 -15.43 15.68 2.44
C TYR A 83 -16.86 16.22 2.29
N GLU A 84 -17.83 15.80 3.11
CA GLU A 84 -19.21 16.33 3.12
C GLU A 84 -19.43 17.61 3.97
N GLU A 85 -18.38 18.28 4.47
CA GLU A 85 -18.51 19.48 5.33
C GLU A 85 -18.05 20.81 4.66
N ASP A 86 -17.98 20.89 3.32
CA ASP A 86 -17.53 22.12 2.62
C ASP A 86 -18.40 22.49 1.38
N ASP A 87 -19.68 22.11 1.39
CA ASP A 87 -20.67 22.52 0.37
C ASP A 87 -21.96 23.09 1.04
N GLU A 88 -21.81 24.14 1.86
CA GLU A 88 -22.87 25.14 2.15
C GLU A 88 -22.32 26.58 2.20
#